data_AF-A0A1L9BBZ6-F1
#
_entry.id   AF-A0A1L9BBZ6-F1
#
_cell.length_a   1.000
_cell.length_b   1.000
_cell.length_c   1.000
_cell.angle_alpha   90.00
_cell.angle_beta   90.00
_cell.angle_gamma   90.00
#
_symmetry.space_group_name_H-M   'P 1'
#
loop_
_entity.id
_entity.type
_entity.pdbx_description
1 polymer ?
#
loop_
_entity_poly.entity_id
_entity_poly.type
_entity_poly.pdbx_seq_one_letter_code
_entity_poly.pdbx_strand_id
1 'polypeptide(L)' 'MSRRDILGRLLLGLWVLASGCDVYDKPHRPVPDTFKAHFADGTPLDRQALLGRPWVINLWVPG' A
#
# COMPACT_ATOMS: atom_id res chain seq x y z
N MET A 1 -9.30 -3.50 39.01
CA MET A 1 -9.19 -2.88 37.67
C MET A 1 -10.26 -1.81 37.55
N SER A 2 -9.87 -0.58 37.20
CA SER A 2 -10.78 0.57 37.10
C SER A 2 -11.49 0.58 35.75
N ARG A 3 -12.76 1.03 35.69
CA ARG A 3 -13.51 1.20 34.42
C ARG A 3 -12.76 2.06 33.39
N ARG A 4 -11.88 2.95 33.87
CA ARG A 4 -11.02 3.82 33.05
C ARG A 4 -9.96 3.03 32.27
N ASP A 5 -9.44 1.96 32.84
CA ASP A 5 -8.37 1.13 32.24
C ASP A 5 -8.91 0.29 31.07
N ILE A 6 -10.15 -0.18 31.20
CA ILE A 6 -10.85 -0.96 30.17
C ILE A 6 -11.20 -0.06 28.98
N LEU A 7 -11.69 1.15 29.25
CA LEU A 7 -12.00 2.13 28.20
C LEU A 7 -10.76 2.51 27.41
N GLY A 8 -9.62 2.73 28.10
CA GLY A 8 -8.35 3.06 27.45
C GLY A 8 -7.84 1.96 26.53
N ARG A 9 -7.94 0.69 26.96
CA ARG A 9 -7.55 -0.46 26.13
C ARG A 9 -8.44 -0.66 24.91
N LEU A 10 -9.75 -0.44 25.06
CA LEU A 10 -10.71 -0.51 23.95
C LEU A 10 -10.46 0.58 22.91
N LEU A 11 -10.19 1.82 23.36
CA LEU A 11 -9.87 2.93 22.46
C LEU A 11 -8.56 2.71 21.70
N LEU A 12 -7.54 2.16 22.36
CA LEU A 12 -6.27 1.83 21.73
C LEU A 12 -6.45 0.73 20.66
N GLY A 13 -7.23 -0.31 20.96
CA GLY A 13 -7.56 -1.37 20.01
C GLY A 13 -8.32 -0.85 18.78
N LEU A 14 -9.27 0.07 18.98
CA LEU A 14 -10.03 0.68 17.89
C LEU A 14 -9.14 1.54 16.97
N TRP A 15 -8.17 2.26 17.52
CA TRP A 15 -7.21 3.05 16.75
C TRP A 15 -6.28 2.20 15.88
N VAL A 16 -5.81 1.05 16.40
CA VAL A 16 -4.98 0.12 15.63
C VAL A 16 -5.76 -0.50 14.47
N LEU A 17 -7.04 -0.81 14.68
CA LEU A 17 -7.91 -1.32 13.61
C LEU A 17 -8.24 -0.27 12.55
N ALA A 18 -8.37 1.00 12.94
CA ALA A 18 -8.72 2.08 12.01
C ALA A 18 -7.56 2.53 11.10
N SER A 19 -6.30 2.36 11.55
CA SER A 19 -5.12 2.83 10.81
C SER A 19 -4.67 1.90 9.67
N GLY A 20 -5.23 0.69 9.57
CA GLY A 20 -4.87 -0.29 8.54
C GLY A 20 -5.66 -0.21 7.23
N CYS A 21 -6.74 0.57 7.17
CA CYS A 21 -7.67 0.53 6.02
C CYS A 21 -7.45 1.62 4.96
N ASP A 22 -6.47 2.51 5.14
CA ASP A 22 -6.29 3.69 4.27
C ASP A 22 -5.35 3.45 3.07
N VAL A 23 -5.09 2.17 2.75
CA VAL A 23 -4.18 1.69 1.70
C VAL A 23 -4.98 1.06 0.55
N TYR A 24 -5.93 1.80 0.00
CA TYR A 24 -6.57 1.42 -1.25
C TYR A 24 -6.47 2.62 -2.19
N ASP A 25 -5.67 2.44 -3.24
CA ASP A 25 -5.38 3.35 -4.36
C ASP A 25 -5.85 4.80 -4.19
N LYS A 26 -4.98 5.65 -3.64
CA LYS A 26 -5.19 7.10 -3.67
C LYS A 26 -4.91 7.59 -5.10
N PRO A 27 -5.89 8.19 -5.79
CA PRO A 27 -5.63 8.85 -7.06
C PRO A 27 -4.51 9.87 -6.89
N HIS A 28 -3.61 9.98 -7.87
CA HIS A 28 -2.47 10.91 -7.87
C HIS A 28 -1.35 10.67 -6.85
N ARG A 29 -1.30 9.51 -6.17
CA ARG A 29 -0.08 9.15 -5.41
C ARG A 29 1.01 8.70 -6.40
N PRO A 30 2.23 9.29 -6.33
CA PRO A 30 3.31 8.83 -7.19
C PRO A 30 3.72 7.39 -6.82
N VAL A 31 4.17 6.64 -7.82
CA VAL A 31 4.75 5.31 -7.62
C VAL A 31 5.92 5.41 -6.63
N PRO A 32 5.94 4.59 -5.56
CA PRO A 32 7.01 4.62 -4.55
C PRO A 32 8.38 4.38 -5.17
N ASP A 33 9.41 5.04 -4.63
CA ASP A 33 10.80 4.84 -5.09
C ASP A 33 11.33 3.41 -4.82
N THR A 34 10.67 2.68 -3.93
CA THR A 34 10.96 1.27 -3.62
C THR A 34 10.34 0.28 -4.60
N PHE A 35 9.46 0.72 -5.50
CA PHE A 35 8.83 -0.16 -6.47
C PHE A 35 9.86 -0.68 -7.47
N LYS A 36 10.03 -2.00 -7.51
CA LYS A 36 10.91 -2.69 -8.46
C LYS A 36 10.04 -3.59 -9.34
N ALA A 37 10.18 -3.44 -10.65
CA ALA A 37 9.52 -4.27 -11.64
C ALA A 37 10.54 -4.80 -12.64
N HIS A 38 10.21 -5.94 -13.25
CA HIS A 38 11.00 -6.57 -14.28
C HIS A 38 10.09 -6.90 -15.46
N PHE A 39 10.64 -6.88 -16.67
CA PHE A 39 9.97 -7.42 -17.85
C PHE A 39 9.88 -8.95 -17.73
N ALA A 40 9.09 -9.57 -18.62
CA ALA A 40 8.90 -11.02 -18.64
C ALA A 40 10.20 -11.81 -18.89
N ASP A 41 11.19 -11.18 -19.51
CA ASP A 41 12.53 -11.73 -19.72
C ASP A 41 13.48 -11.55 -18.52
N GLY A 42 13.00 -10.95 -17.43
CA GLY A 42 13.77 -10.68 -16.21
C GLY A 42 14.60 -9.40 -16.25
N THR A 43 14.58 -8.64 -17.35
CA THR A 43 15.30 -7.35 -17.40
C THR A 43 14.65 -6.31 -16.47
N PRO A 44 15.43 -5.50 -15.73
CA PRO A 44 14.86 -4.46 -14.87
C PRO A 44 14.09 -3.41 -15.65
N LEU A 45 12.88 -3.07 -15.18
CA LEU A 45 12.10 -1.96 -15.72
C LEU A 45 12.58 -0.64 -15.10
N ASP A 46 13.14 0.25 -15.93
CA ASP A 46 13.47 1.61 -15.50
C ASP A 46 12.20 2.42 -15.24
N ARG A 47 12.13 3.06 -14.07
CA ARG A 47 11.04 3.98 -13.70
C ARG A 47 10.91 5.11 -14.70
N GLN A 48 12.01 5.57 -15.31
CA GLN A 48 11.95 6.63 -16.34
C GLN A 48 11.10 6.22 -17.54
N ALA A 49 11.02 4.92 -17.85
CA ALA A 49 10.18 4.41 -18.93
C ALA A 49 8.66 4.54 -18.62
N LEU A 50 8.29 4.72 -17.36
CA LEU A 50 6.89 4.89 -16.91
C LEU A 50 6.44 6.36 -16.88
N LEU A 51 7.35 7.32 -17.09
CA LEU A 51 7.03 8.75 -17.04
C LEU A 51 6.43 9.22 -18.37
N GLY A 52 5.47 10.15 -18.29
CA GLY A 52 4.85 10.79 -19.46
C GLY A 52 3.90 9.91 -20.28
N ARG A 53 3.67 8.66 -19.86
CA ARG A 53 2.72 7.74 -20.50
C ARG A 53 1.74 7.18 -19.47
N PRO A 54 0.42 7.11 -19.76
CA PRO A 54 -0.52 6.43 -18.89
C PRO A 54 -0.24 4.92 -18.88
N TRP A 55 -0.35 4.30 -17.71
CA TRP A 55 -0.10 2.88 -17.51
C TRP A 55 -1.21 2.25 -16.67
N VAL A 56 -1.37 0.94 -16.81
CA VAL A 56 -2.30 0.12 -16.03
C VAL A 56 -1.48 -0.96 -15.33
N ILE A 57 -1.61 -1.05 -14.00
CA ILE A 57 -1.01 -2.14 -13.22
C ILE A 57 -2.06 -3.23 -13.06
N ASN A 58 -1.71 -4.47 -13.44
CA ASN A 58 -2.54 -5.65 -13.20
C ASN A 58 -1.85 -6.53 -12.16
N LEU A 59 -2.49 -6.72 -11.00
CA LEU A 59 -1.98 -7.54 -9.91
C LEU A 59 -2.61 -8.93 -9.98
N TRP A 60 -1.77 -9.96 -10.04
CA TRP A 60 -2.22 -11.35 -10.02
C TRP A 60 -1.27 -12.21 -9.18
N VAL A 61 -1.80 -13.30 -8.63
CA VAL A 61 -1.04 -14.29 -7.86
C VAL A 61 -1.17 -15.61 -8.61
N PRO A 62 -0.06 -16.32 -8.93
CA PRO A 62 -0.13 -17.65 -9.50
C PRO A 62 -0.84 -18.61 -8.54
N GLY A 63 -1.79 -19.38 -9.06
CA GLY A 63 -2.47 -20.46 -8.33
C GLY A 63 -1.75 -21.79 -8.45
#